data_AF-A0A6J4Y4F8-F1
#
_entry.id   AF-A0A6J4Y4F8-F1
#
_cell.length_a   1.000
_cell.length_b   1.000
_cell.length_c   1.000
_cell.angle_alpha   90.00
_cell.angle_beta   90.00
_cell.angle_gamma   90.00
#
_symmetry.space_group_name_H-M   'P 1'
#
loop_
_entity.id
_entity.type
_entity.pdbx_description
1 polymer ?
#
loop_
_entity_poly.entity_id
_entity_poly.type
_entity_poly.pdbx_seq_one_letter_code
_entity_poly.pdbx_strand_id
1 'polypeptide(L)'
;MYKPGNLDVSWFADGQEHNLKSYRELSSLISKLCDKFYNKCPVIKNELINRNKLTGAAAMARRKLMAAMLNAEDEENLGFEGTGPEVAIYRTMLNETRLHFKDSNDQWSFVAPKNQHAESFKGVWDKFEEIFHSIEEESISVSDIINEFTRPPFGMKMGPIPVLICYYLAVKSEELALYYHGSFVPILGSEEMEMMTKRPEFFNLRRFAPTGVRKSVFRFYRRILNTQSISGDAKLRNVSMVGVVGPMVQFANSLTPYTRQTCTIGKYAQNVRNTLLRSKEPIQLLFVDLPNAVGLEPFDKDSATDSKNETLFESRLQDAFKELINADDMLLKEIQENMMNAFENNNDPGSFRAEITKDAIQFHTPCRDIELKSVLTAMSKTEVTHDEWFSSIASAVMTRPVKAWRDSDMDEFPVAIRDIADRFKAFSALVKSQIGFSESKGKNVRLVSFIQPDGQQFKKIIEVDKKISKKAEHLLSEIKKNHKTNEIEALLLLLSEELIKSENG
;
A
#
# COMPACT_ATOMS: atom_id res chain seq x y z
N MET A 1 42.90 36.90 -37.67
CA MET A 1 42.38 38.27 -37.44
C MET A 1 42.68 38.71 -36.01
N TYR A 2 42.32 37.91 -35.00
CA TYR A 2 42.62 38.19 -33.59
C TYR A 2 43.91 37.48 -33.14
N LYS A 3 45.06 38.16 -33.24
CA LYS A 3 46.36 37.65 -32.75
C LYS A 3 46.94 38.61 -31.70
N PRO A 4 47.53 38.11 -30.60
CA PRO A 4 48.32 38.94 -29.70
C PRO A 4 49.43 39.67 -30.47
N GLY A 5 49.68 40.94 -30.13
CA GLY A 5 50.66 41.80 -30.79
C GLY A 5 50.14 42.58 -32.01
N ASN A 6 48.87 42.42 -32.40
CA ASN A 6 48.24 43.28 -33.41
C ASN A 6 47.75 44.59 -32.75
N LEU A 7 48.16 45.74 -33.29
CA LEU A 7 47.81 47.07 -32.78
C LEU A 7 46.32 47.41 -32.97
N ASP A 8 45.64 46.74 -33.90
CA ASP A 8 44.21 46.93 -34.17
C ASP A 8 43.30 46.05 -33.29
N VAL A 9 43.84 45.38 -32.27
CA VAL A 9 43.10 44.46 -31.39
C VAL A 9 43.30 44.83 -29.92
N SER A 10 42.25 45.35 -29.29
CA SER A 10 42.19 45.55 -27.83
C SER A 10 41.69 44.28 -27.14
N TRP A 11 42.40 43.86 -26.09
CA TRP A 11 42.00 42.71 -25.27
C TRP A 11 41.45 43.20 -23.95
N PHE A 12 40.25 42.74 -23.59
CA PHE A 12 39.62 43.05 -22.30
C PHE A 12 39.51 41.79 -21.45
N ALA A 13 39.90 41.89 -20.18
CA ALA A 13 39.68 40.87 -19.18
C ALA A 13 39.32 41.53 -17.84
N ASP A 14 38.32 40.99 -17.15
CA ASP A 14 37.86 41.51 -15.85
C ASP A 14 37.54 43.03 -15.87
N GLY A 15 36.99 43.50 -17.00
CA GLY A 15 36.67 44.91 -17.22
C GLY A 15 37.87 45.83 -17.47
N GLN A 16 39.09 45.29 -17.55
CA GLN A 16 40.33 46.05 -17.79
C GLN A 16 40.93 45.73 -19.17
N GLU A 17 41.53 46.73 -19.80
CA GLU A 17 42.27 46.55 -21.05
C GLU A 17 43.68 45.99 -20.77
N HIS A 18 44.06 44.96 -21.51
CA HIS A 18 45.35 44.30 -21.42
C HIS A 18 46.08 44.39 -22.77
N ASN A 19 47.33 44.84 -22.75
CA ASN A 19 48.19 44.82 -23.92
C ASN A 19 48.93 43.47 -23.99
N LEU A 20 48.41 42.54 -24.81
CA LEU A 20 48.97 41.20 -25.00
C LEU A 20 49.87 41.15 -26.23
N LYS A 21 51.17 40.94 -26.02
CA LYS A 21 52.20 40.94 -27.08
C LYS A 21 52.49 39.54 -27.62
N SER A 22 52.08 38.49 -26.93
CA SER A 22 52.34 37.11 -27.34
C SER A 22 51.23 36.16 -26.92
N TYR A 23 51.15 35.01 -27.60
CA TYR A 23 50.28 33.90 -27.18
C TYR A 23 50.61 33.39 -25.78
N ARG A 24 51.86 33.51 -25.33
CA ARG A 24 52.27 33.12 -23.97
C ARG A 24 51.63 34.02 -22.91
N GLU A 25 51.61 35.32 -23.16
CA GLU A 25 50.94 36.29 -22.28
C GLU A 25 49.43 36.07 -22.25
N LEU A 26 48.82 35.80 -23.41
CA LEU A 26 47.40 35.44 -23.49
C LEU A 26 47.10 34.18 -22.67
N SER A 27 47.86 33.11 -22.85
CA SER A 27 47.67 31.86 -22.07
C SER A 27 47.87 32.10 -20.57
N SER A 28 48.88 32.88 -20.18
CA SER A 28 49.11 33.20 -18.76
C SER A 28 47.98 34.04 -18.17
N LEU A 29 47.43 35.00 -18.92
CA LEU A 29 46.28 35.78 -18.50
C LEU A 29 45.05 34.88 -18.31
N ILE A 30 44.75 34.01 -19.28
CA ILE A 30 43.64 33.05 -19.18
C ILE A 30 43.82 32.14 -17.95
N SER A 31 45.01 31.57 -17.73
CA SER A 31 45.28 30.76 -16.54
C SER A 31 45.01 31.52 -15.24
N LYS A 32 45.50 32.75 -15.11
CA LYS A 32 45.25 33.60 -13.93
C LYS A 32 43.77 33.89 -13.73
N LEU A 33 43.01 34.15 -14.79
CA LEU A 33 41.56 34.36 -14.71
C LEU A 33 40.85 33.06 -14.29
N CYS A 34 41.26 31.91 -14.81
CA CYS A 34 40.72 30.63 -14.38
C CYS A 34 40.99 30.36 -12.90
N ASP A 35 42.22 30.60 -12.43
CA ASP A 35 42.59 30.45 -11.02
C ASP A 35 41.82 31.43 -10.12
N LYS A 36 41.48 32.62 -10.63
CA LYS A 36 40.67 33.63 -9.92
C LYS A 36 39.18 33.25 -9.85
N PHE A 37 38.56 32.93 -10.99
CA PHE A 37 37.12 32.72 -11.08
C PHE A 37 36.67 31.30 -10.78
N TYR A 38 37.55 30.30 -10.90
CA TYR A 38 37.25 28.88 -10.64
C TYR A 38 38.09 28.31 -9.50
N ASN A 39 38.37 29.14 -8.50
CA ASN A 39 39.25 28.81 -7.37
C ASN A 39 38.73 27.70 -6.45
N LYS A 40 37.46 27.29 -6.57
CA LYS A 40 36.87 26.16 -5.82
C LYS A 40 36.72 24.89 -6.66
N CYS A 41 37.17 24.88 -7.91
CA CYS A 41 37.13 23.69 -8.77
C CYS A 41 38.06 22.60 -8.24
N PRO A 42 37.58 21.35 -8.03
CA PRO A 42 38.45 20.26 -7.62
C PRO A 42 39.43 19.88 -8.73
N VAL A 43 40.66 19.55 -8.34
CA VAL A 43 41.68 19.09 -9.28
C VAL A 43 41.41 17.63 -9.68
N ILE A 44 40.83 17.43 -10.88
CA ILE A 44 40.52 16.10 -11.43
C ILE A 44 41.51 15.75 -12.53
N LYS A 45 42.52 14.92 -12.21
CA LYS A 45 43.59 14.49 -13.12
C LYS A 45 43.18 13.30 -14.01
N ASN A 46 41.98 13.37 -14.59
CA ASN A 46 41.48 12.32 -15.47
C ASN A 46 40.72 12.94 -16.64
N GLU A 47 41.34 12.96 -17.82
CA GLU A 47 40.75 13.56 -19.02
C GLU A 47 39.58 12.77 -19.60
N LEU A 48 39.43 11.48 -19.26
CA LEU A 48 38.30 10.67 -19.72
C LEU A 48 37.00 11.22 -19.15
N ILE A 49 37.01 11.54 -17.85
CA ILE A 49 35.84 12.06 -17.14
C ILE A 49 35.75 13.59 -17.19
N ASN A 50 36.87 14.32 -17.19
CA ASN A 50 36.87 15.79 -17.14
C ASN A 50 36.55 16.43 -18.52
N ARG A 51 35.32 16.21 -19.03
CA ARG A 51 34.77 16.74 -20.30
C ARG A 51 33.29 17.11 -20.17
N ASN A 52 32.83 18.06 -20.99
CA ASN A 52 31.39 18.39 -21.08
C ASN A 52 30.59 17.31 -21.81
N LYS A 53 31.18 16.74 -22.87
CA LYS A 53 30.60 15.62 -23.62
C LYS A 53 31.55 14.43 -23.51
N LEU A 54 31.11 13.38 -22.81
CA LEU A 54 31.87 12.13 -22.68
C LEU A 54 31.82 11.35 -23.99
N THR A 55 32.87 10.56 -24.25
CA THR A 55 32.82 9.51 -25.27
C THR A 55 31.88 8.39 -24.81
N GLY A 56 31.36 7.57 -25.73
CA GLY A 56 30.53 6.43 -25.36
C GLY A 56 31.22 5.51 -24.33
N ALA A 57 32.51 5.23 -24.51
CA ALA A 57 33.31 4.45 -23.57
C ALA A 57 33.43 5.11 -22.19
N ALA A 58 33.71 6.42 -22.12
CA ALA A 58 33.81 7.14 -20.84
C ALA A 58 32.44 7.26 -20.13
N ALA A 59 31.35 7.41 -20.88
CA ALA A 59 29.99 7.42 -20.32
C ALA A 59 29.62 6.05 -19.73
N MET A 60 29.95 4.96 -20.42
CA MET A 60 29.78 3.59 -19.91
C MET A 60 30.63 3.34 -18.67
N ALA A 61 31.88 3.79 -18.66
CA ALA A 61 32.76 3.69 -17.51
C ALA A 61 32.22 4.45 -16.29
N ARG A 62 31.73 5.67 -16.49
CA ARG A 62 31.05 6.46 -15.43
C ARG A 62 29.81 5.73 -14.90
N ARG A 63 29.00 5.13 -15.78
CA ARG A 63 27.82 4.35 -15.37
C ARG A 63 28.23 3.15 -14.51
N LYS A 64 29.22 2.36 -14.96
CA LYS A 64 29.75 1.22 -14.19
C LYS A 64 30.26 1.66 -12.82
N LEU A 65 31.01 2.77 -12.77
CA LEU A 65 31.47 3.36 -11.52
C LEU A 65 30.31 3.70 -10.57
N MET A 66 29.32 4.48 -11.02
CA MET A 66 28.18 4.85 -10.16
C MET A 66 27.39 3.62 -9.69
N ALA A 67 27.24 2.59 -10.53
CA ALA A 67 26.61 1.34 -10.11
C ALA A 67 27.41 0.63 -9.00
N ALA A 68 28.74 0.55 -9.15
CA ALA A 68 29.61 -0.03 -8.13
C ALA A 68 29.64 0.79 -6.84
N MET A 69 29.59 2.13 -6.93
CA MET A 69 29.47 3.00 -5.76
C MET A 69 28.21 2.71 -4.94
N LEU A 70 27.11 2.30 -5.59
CA LEU A 70 25.86 2.02 -4.89
C LEU A 70 25.78 0.57 -4.40
N ASN A 71 26.39 -0.37 -5.12
CA ASN A 71 26.24 -1.79 -4.85
C ASN A 71 27.41 -2.41 -4.06
N ALA A 72 28.59 -1.80 -4.08
CA ALA A 72 29.83 -2.36 -3.54
C ALA A 72 30.64 -1.33 -2.72
N GLU A 73 29.97 -0.36 -2.07
CA GLU A 73 30.61 0.67 -1.21
C GLU A 73 31.41 0.12 -0.02
N ASP A 74 31.13 -1.12 0.38
CA ASP A 74 31.74 -1.84 1.48
C ASP A 74 32.90 -2.76 1.03
N GLU A 75 33.17 -2.79 -0.27
CA GLU A 75 34.24 -3.59 -0.87
C GLU A 75 35.47 -2.74 -1.20
N GLU A 76 36.65 -3.36 -1.06
CA GLU A 76 37.88 -2.75 -1.54
C GLU A 76 37.78 -2.45 -3.05
N ASN A 77 38.17 -1.24 -3.44
CA ASN A 77 38.10 -0.77 -4.83
C ASN A 77 36.70 -0.87 -5.47
N LEU A 78 35.62 -0.92 -4.66
CA LEU A 78 34.25 -1.15 -5.15
C LEU A 78 34.10 -2.46 -5.95
N GLY A 79 34.91 -3.47 -5.63
CA GLY A 79 34.94 -4.75 -6.35
C GLY A 79 35.59 -4.67 -7.73
N PHE A 80 36.24 -3.56 -8.09
CA PHE A 80 36.91 -3.42 -9.38
C PHE A 80 38.25 -4.15 -9.46
N GLU A 81 38.47 -4.84 -10.58
CA GLU A 81 39.75 -5.46 -10.94
C GLU A 81 40.37 -4.82 -12.20
N GLY A 82 41.70 -4.91 -12.32
CA GLY A 82 42.43 -4.48 -13.52
C GLY A 82 42.67 -2.96 -13.64
N THR A 83 42.65 -2.47 -14.89
CA THR A 83 43.06 -1.10 -15.28
C THR A 83 42.10 -0.45 -16.27
N GLY A 84 40.84 -0.90 -16.28
CA GLY A 84 39.79 -0.37 -17.16
C GLY A 84 39.49 1.12 -16.92
N PRO A 85 38.80 1.79 -17.85
CA PRO A 85 38.44 3.20 -17.71
C PRO A 85 37.68 3.53 -16.43
N GLU A 86 36.76 2.67 -15.98
CA GLU A 86 36.03 2.83 -14.71
C GLU A 86 36.96 2.81 -13.50
N VAL A 87 37.97 1.93 -13.50
CA VAL A 87 38.99 1.82 -12.45
C VAL A 87 39.84 3.08 -12.41
N ALA A 88 40.23 3.61 -13.57
CA ALA A 88 40.99 4.85 -13.66
C ALA A 88 40.20 6.06 -13.13
N ILE A 89 38.89 6.13 -13.41
CA ILE A 89 38.03 7.22 -12.89
C ILE A 89 37.87 7.08 -11.37
N TYR A 90 37.59 5.86 -10.88
CA TYR A 90 37.49 5.55 -9.44
C TYR A 90 38.76 5.96 -8.69
N ARG A 91 39.92 5.52 -9.17
CA ARG A 91 41.21 5.77 -8.51
C ARG A 91 41.46 7.26 -8.34
N THR A 92 41.32 8.04 -9.41
CA THR A 92 41.61 9.48 -9.39
C THR A 92 40.58 10.29 -8.59
N MET A 93 39.29 9.93 -8.63
CA MET A 93 38.25 10.75 -8.01
C MET A 93 37.94 10.36 -6.56
N LEU A 94 38.02 9.08 -6.20
CA LEU A 94 37.48 8.57 -4.92
C LEU A 94 38.56 7.90 -4.04
N ASN A 95 39.49 7.15 -4.62
CA ASN A 95 40.52 6.42 -3.86
C ASN A 95 41.71 7.33 -3.47
N GLU A 96 42.37 7.96 -4.44
CA GLU A 96 43.53 8.84 -4.20
C GLU A 96 43.18 10.02 -3.28
N THR A 97 41.94 10.48 -3.36
CA THR A 97 41.37 11.57 -2.56
C THR A 97 40.86 11.09 -1.19
N ARG A 98 40.90 9.77 -0.92
CA ARG A 98 40.40 9.13 0.30
C ARG A 98 38.96 9.49 0.63
N LEU A 99 38.12 9.66 -0.39
CA LEU A 99 36.66 9.79 -0.23
C LEU A 99 36.01 8.43 -0.02
N HIS A 100 36.66 7.37 -0.52
CA HIS A 100 36.38 5.97 -0.25
C HIS A 100 37.63 5.32 0.35
N PHE A 101 37.55 4.91 1.62
CA PHE A 101 38.71 4.34 2.30
C PHE A 101 38.28 3.34 3.38
N LYS A 102 39.23 2.50 3.79
CA LYS A 102 39.06 1.55 4.87
C LYS A 102 39.22 2.25 6.22
N ASP A 103 38.19 2.21 7.05
CA ASP A 103 38.21 2.79 8.39
C ASP A 103 39.02 1.94 9.38
N SER A 104 39.09 2.37 10.64
CA SER A 104 39.81 1.65 11.70
C SER A 104 39.18 0.31 12.09
N ASN A 105 37.94 0.06 11.69
CA ASN A 105 37.19 -1.18 11.96
C ASN A 105 37.28 -2.17 10.80
N ASP A 106 38.21 -1.93 9.86
CA ASP A 106 38.41 -2.76 8.68
C ASP A 106 37.24 -2.73 7.68
N GLN A 107 36.38 -1.70 7.75
CA GLN A 107 35.23 -1.53 6.87
C GLN A 107 35.48 -0.45 5.82
N TRP A 108 35.20 -0.75 4.55
CA TRP A 108 35.20 0.26 3.49
C TRP A 108 33.90 1.05 3.54
N SER A 109 34.01 2.36 3.34
CA SER A 109 32.84 3.23 3.24
C SER A 109 33.19 4.56 2.57
N PHE A 110 32.17 5.27 2.12
CA PHE A 110 32.31 6.66 1.73
C PHE A 110 32.21 7.57 2.95
N VAL A 111 33.07 8.58 3.02
CA VAL A 111 33.06 9.57 4.11
C VAL A 111 33.08 10.99 3.60
N ALA A 112 32.63 11.94 4.42
CA ALA A 112 32.84 13.36 4.17
C ALA A 112 34.35 13.72 4.11
N PRO A 113 34.76 14.67 3.26
CA PRO A 113 36.16 15.05 3.07
C PRO A 113 36.70 15.84 4.28
N LYS A 114 37.16 15.11 5.31
CA LYS A 114 37.70 15.67 6.55
C LYS A 114 39.23 15.66 6.62
N ASN A 115 39.90 15.01 5.67
CA ASN A 115 41.34 14.79 5.68
C ASN A 115 42.09 15.73 4.71
N GLN A 116 43.41 15.85 4.91
CA GLN A 116 44.28 16.69 4.07
C GLN A 116 44.36 16.21 2.61
N HIS A 117 44.07 14.93 2.35
CA HIS A 117 44.09 14.35 1.00
C HIS A 117 42.83 14.65 0.17
N ALA A 118 41.74 15.08 0.82
CA ALA A 118 40.48 15.46 0.19
C ALA A 118 40.29 16.99 0.08
N GLU A 119 41.33 17.78 0.35
CA GLU A 119 41.24 19.25 0.44
C GLU A 119 40.69 19.90 -0.83
N SER A 120 41.03 19.37 -2.02
CA SER A 120 40.49 19.87 -3.29
C SER A 120 39.00 19.60 -3.49
N PHE A 121 38.45 18.56 -2.86
CA PHE A 121 37.02 18.21 -2.92
C PHE A 121 36.22 18.83 -1.78
N LYS A 122 36.88 19.37 -0.75
CA LYS A 122 36.22 20.06 0.36
C LYS A 122 35.36 21.22 -0.11
N GLY A 123 35.82 22.02 -1.07
CA GLY A 123 35.03 23.13 -1.61
C GLY A 123 33.71 22.68 -2.25
N VAL A 124 33.71 21.53 -2.93
CA VAL A 124 32.51 20.93 -3.52
C VAL A 124 31.57 20.44 -2.43
N TRP A 125 32.11 19.74 -1.44
CA TRP A 125 31.34 19.25 -0.30
C TRP A 125 30.70 20.38 0.50
N ASP A 126 31.45 21.43 0.82
CA ASP A 126 30.96 22.59 1.54
C ASP A 126 29.83 23.29 0.76
N LYS A 127 29.89 23.31 -0.58
CA LYS A 127 28.80 23.84 -1.40
C LYS A 127 27.56 22.94 -1.38
N PHE A 128 27.71 21.62 -1.40
CA PHE A 128 26.57 20.72 -1.19
C PHE A 128 25.93 20.97 0.18
N GLU A 129 26.72 21.07 1.24
CA GLU A 129 26.21 21.40 2.57
C GLU A 129 25.52 22.76 2.59
N GLU A 130 26.10 23.80 1.99
CA GLU A 130 25.49 25.14 1.86
C GLU A 130 24.11 25.08 1.18
N ILE A 131 24.02 24.40 0.04
CA ILE A 131 22.77 24.19 -0.70
C ILE A 131 21.73 23.57 0.24
N PHE A 132 22.02 22.42 0.85
CA PHE A 132 21.05 21.71 1.68
C PHE A 132 20.78 22.36 3.04
N HIS A 133 21.66 23.21 3.55
CA HIS A 133 21.38 24.05 4.72
C HIS A 133 20.42 25.19 4.38
N SER A 134 20.56 25.80 3.20
CA SER A 134 19.72 26.94 2.79
C SER A 134 18.27 26.57 2.45
N ILE A 135 18.01 25.30 2.12
CA ILE A 135 16.74 24.86 1.55
C ILE A 135 15.74 24.35 2.61
N GLU A 136 16.20 24.03 3.83
CA GLU A 136 15.47 23.49 5.01
C GLU A 136 14.29 22.51 4.80
N GLU A 137 13.25 22.86 4.05
CA GLU A 137 12.07 22.05 3.74
C GLU A 137 11.72 21.94 2.26
N GLU A 138 12.20 22.85 1.42
CA GLU A 138 11.93 22.80 0.00
C GLU A 138 12.75 21.68 -0.66
N SER A 139 12.38 21.34 -1.88
CA SER A 139 13.14 20.39 -2.68
C SER A 139 13.91 21.15 -3.74
N ILE A 140 15.16 20.77 -3.99
CA ILE A 140 15.95 21.31 -5.10
C ILE A 140 16.07 20.29 -6.22
N SER A 141 15.95 20.74 -7.46
CA SER A 141 16.14 19.86 -8.62
C SER A 141 17.62 19.50 -8.78
N VAL A 142 17.88 18.26 -9.22
CA VAL A 142 19.26 17.85 -9.53
C VAL A 142 19.84 18.72 -10.66
N SER A 143 19.00 19.25 -11.55
CA SER A 143 19.45 20.17 -12.60
C SER A 143 19.99 21.47 -12.01
N ASP A 144 19.38 22.01 -10.97
CA ASP A 144 19.84 23.25 -10.33
C ASP A 144 21.14 23.02 -9.58
N ILE A 145 21.28 21.88 -8.91
CA ILE A 145 22.56 21.46 -8.29
C ILE A 145 23.67 21.38 -9.34
N ILE A 146 23.40 20.76 -10.50
CA ILE A 146 24.36 20.72 -11.61
C ILE A 146 24.72 22.14 -12.06
N ASN A 147 23.73 23.03 -12.20
CA ASN A 147 23.95 24.41 -12.62
C ASN A 147 24.88 25.16 -11.64
N GLU A 148 24.74 24.96 -10.33
CA GLU A 148 25.62 25.54 -9.31
C GLU A 148 27.09 25.13 -9.50
N PHE A 149 27.35 23.87 -9.82
CA PHE A 149 28.73 23.38 -10.01
C PHE A 149 29.33 23.75 -11.38
N THR A 150 28.50 24.04 -12.38
CA THR A 150 28.98 24.49 -13.70
C THR A 150 29.33 25.99 -13.74
N ARG A 151 28.87 26.77 -12.77
CA ARG A 151 29.12 28.21 -12.66
C ARG A 151 30.35 28.51 -11.77
N PRO A 152 30.95 29.72 -11.88
CA PRO A 152 31.90 30.21 -10.87
C PRO A 152 31.29 30.11 -9.45
N PRO A 153 32.04 29.72 -8.41
CA PRO A 153 33.50 29.54 -8.38
C PRO A 153 34.01 28.15 -8.76
N PHE A 154 33.17 27.27 -9.32
CA PHE A 154 33.51 25.87 -9.63
C PHE A 154 33.84 25.65 -11.11
N GLY A 155 32.96 26.05 -12.03
CA GLY A 155 33.21 25.89 -13.47
C GLY A 155 33.43 24.44 -13.91
N MET A 156 32.84 23.48 -13.20
CA MET A 156 33.07 22.06 -13.44
C MET A 156 32.44 21.61 -14.76
N LYS A 157 33.07 20.61 -15.38
CA LYS A 157 32.52 19.97 -16.56
C LYS A 157 31.47 18.93 -16.17
N MET A 158 30.56 18.64 -17.10
CA MET A 158 29.43 17.72 -16.87
C MET A 158 29.81 16.26 -16.59
N GLY A 159 30.99 15.81 -16.99
CA GLY A 159 31.45 14.45 -16.78
C GLY A 159 31.55 14.04 -15.31
N PRO A 160 32.32 14.75 -14.45
CA PRO A 160 32.51 14.41 -13.04
C PRO A 160 31.31 14.70 -12.13
N ILE A 161 30.45 15.67 -12.45
CA ILE A 161 29.37 16.12 -11.55
C ILE A 161 28.45 14.96 -11.10
N PRO A 162 27.95 14.07 -11.99
CA PRO A 162 27.10 12.95 -11.56
C PRO A 162 27.78 11.97 -10.60
N VAL A 163 29.11 11.79 -10.70
CA VAL A 163 29.86 10.93 -9.76
C VAL A 163 29.88 11.58 -8.38
N LEU A 164 30.03 12.90 -8.30
CA LEU A 164 30.04 13.63 -7.05
C LEU A 164 28.66 13.71 -6.40
N ILE A 165 27.60 13.83 -7.20
CA ILE A 165 26.22 13.69 -6.73
C ILE A 165 26.00 12.28 -6.17
N CYS A 166 26.41 11.24 -6.90
CA CYS A 166 26.31 9.84 -6.43
C CYS A 166 27.03 9.65 -5.09
N TYR A 167 28.24 10.17 -4.97
CA TYR A 167 29.04 10.13 -3.75
C TYR A 167 28.35 10.87 -2.59
N TYR A 168 27.90 12.11 -2.82
CA TYR A 168 27.22 12.90 -1.78
C TYR A 168 25.94 12.20 -1.31
N LEU A 169 25.17 11.64 -2.24
CA LEU A 169 23.98 10.86 -1.94
C LEU A 169 24.29 9.59 -1.16
N ALA A 170 25.38 8.87 -1.46
CA ALA A 170 25.80 7.69 -0.71
C ALA A 170 26.13 8.06 0.75
N VAL A 171 26.96 9.10 0.97
CA VAL A 171 27.34 9.53 2.32
C VAL A 171 26.15 10.05 3.13
N LYS A 172 25.20 10.74 2.48
CA LYS A 172 24.02 11.35 3.10
C LYS A 172 22.75 10.52 2.91
N SER A 173 22.87 9.20 2.83
CA SER A 173 21.75 8.27 2.57
C SER A 173 20.61 8.35 3.59
N GLU A 174 20.91 8.61 4.87
CA GLU A 174 19.89 8.81 5.92
C GLU A 174 19.36 10.24 5.98
N GLU A 175 20.09 11.24 5.46
CA GLU A 175 19.78 12.67 5.61
C GLU A 175 19.09 13.28 4.38
N LEU A 176 19.15 12.62 3.22
CA LEU A 176 18.60 13.14 1.96
C LEU A 176 17.64 12.15 1.34
N ALA A 177 16.41 12.62 1.14
CA ALA A 177 15.37 11.91 0.41
C ALA A 177 15.44 12.27 -1.08
N LEU A 178 15.37 11.23 -1.93
CA LEU A 178 15.35 11.37 -3.39
C LEU A 178 13.93 11.18 -3.91
N TYR A 179 13.53 12.02 -4.86
CA TYR A 179 12.23 11.97 -5.50
C TYR A 179 12.36 11.97 -7.01
N TYR A 180 11.51 11.19 -7.69
CA TYR A 180 11.37 11.14 -9.15
C TYR A 180 9.91 11.39 -9.52
N HIS A 181 9.64 12.45 -10.30
CA HIS A 181 8.26 12.92 -10.59
C HIS A 181 7.37 13.04 -9.33
N GLY A 182 7.94 13.53 -8.23
CA GLY A 182 7.26 13.68 -6.94
C GLY A 182 7.05 12.38 -6.15
N SER A 183 7.46 11.22 -6.68
CA SER A 183 7.42 9.94 -5.96
C SER A 183 8.74 9.70 -5.23
N PHE A 184 8.68 9.28 -3.98
CA PHE A 184 9.86 8.94 -3.20
C PHE A 184 10.60 7.72 -3.78
N VAL A 185 11.93 7.80 -3.85
CA VAL A 185 12.81 6.76 -4.41
C VAL A 185 13.60 6.10 -3.26
N PRO A 186 13.13 4.95 -2.74
CA PRO A 186 13.77 4.27 -1.61
C PRO A 186 15.06 3.52 -1.98
N ILE A 187 15.19 3.12 -3.25
CA ILE A 187 16.34 2.38 -3.78
C ILE A 187 16.96 3.23 -4.87
N LEU A 188 18.23 3.56 -4.74
CA LEU A 188 19.01 4.24 -5.76
C LEU A 188 19.92 3.22 -6.43
N GLY A 189 19.57 2.84 -7.66
CA GLY A 189 20.32 1.88 -8.45
C GLY A 189 20.96 2.50 -9.70
N SER A 190 21.46 1.64 -10.57
CA SER A 190 22.14 2.06 -11.80
C SER A 190 21.19 2.73 -12.82
N GLU A 191 19.91 2.36 -12.80
CA GLU A 191 18.88 2.89 -13.69
C GLU A 191 18.48 4.30 -13.28
N GLU A 192 18.22 4.51 -11.99
CA GLU A 192 17.89 5.82 -11.42
C GLU A 192 19.05 6.79 -11.62
N MET A 193 20.30 6.37 -11.39
CA MET A 193 21.47 7.22 -11.65
C MET A 193 21.67 7.57 -13.13
N GLU A 194 21.42 6.61 -14.03
CA GLU A 194 21.48 6.90 -15.46
C GLU A 194 20.39 7.89 -15.87
N MET A 195 19.17 7.69 -15.38
CA MET A 195 18.05 8.57 -15.66
C MET A 195 18.28 9.97 -15.08
N MET A 196 18.77 10.07 -13.85
CA MET A 196 19.17 11.33 -13.22
C MET A 196 20.25 12.06 -14.01
N THR A 197 21.18 11.33 -14.62
CA THR A 197 22.22 11.91 -15.47
C THR A 197 21.68 12.42 -16.81
N LYS A 198 20.68 11.74 -17.39
CA LYS A 198 20.08 12.12 -18.69
C LYS A 198 18.98 13.17 -18.56
N ARG A 199 18.22 13.12 -17.48
CA ARG A 199 17.01 13.89 -17.19
C ARG A 199 17.01 14.39 -15.73
N PRO A 200 18.01 15.20 -15.34
CA PRO A 200 18.13 15.69 -13.96
C PRO A 200 16.96 16.58 -13.53
N GLU A 201 16.20 17.15 -14.47
CA GLU A 201 15.02 18.00 -14.21
C GLU A 201 13.87 17.27 -13.52
N PHE A 202 13.81 15.93 -13.60
CA PHE A 202 12.74 15.14 -12.98
C PHE A 202 13.09 14.62 -11.59
N PHE A 203 14.33 14.83 -11.14
CA PHE A 203 14.81 14.41 -9.84
C PHE A 203 14.91 15.59 -8.90
N ASN A 204 14.33 15.43 -7.72
CA ASN A 204 14.40 16.41 -6.65
C ASN A 204 15.02 15.79 -5.40
N LEU A 205 15.85 16.56 -4.72
CA LEU A 205 16.45 16.21 -3.44
C LEU A 205 15.86 17.08 -2.35
N ARG A 206 15.48 16.43 -1.25
CA ARG A 206 14.93 17.10 -0.07
C ARG A 206 15.76 16.71 1.15
N ARG A 207 16.14 17.71 1.95
CA ARG A 207 16.81 17.44 3.22
C ARG A 207 15.82 16.88 4.22
N PHE A 208 16.15 15.71 4.72
CA PHE A 208 15.47 14.98 5.76
C PHE A 208 16.49 14.79 6.88
N ALA A 209 16.90 15.87 7.55
CA ALA A 209 17.76 15.73 8.73
C ALA A 209 16.89 15.25 9.91
N PRO A 210 17.15 14.07 10.50
CA PRO A 210 16.48 13.65 11.72
C PRO A 210 17.15 14.35 12.92
N THR A 211 16.86 15.63 13.13
CA THR A 211 17.26 16.37 14.32
C THR A 211 16.19 16.24 15.41
N GLY A 212 16.62 16.11 16.67
CA GLY A 212 15.77 16.16 17.87
C GLY A 212 14.45 15.38 17.77
N VAL A 213 13.36 16.13 17.66
CA VAL A 213 11.95 15.70 17.61
C VAL A 213 11.69 14.65 16.51
N ARG A 214 12.35 14.73 15.35
CA ARG A 214 12.15 13.74 14.27
C ARG A 214 12.58 12.34 14.69
N LYS A 215 13.68 12.21 15.45
CA LYS A 215 14.16 10.91 15.94
C LYS A 215 13.22 10.29 16.98
N SER A 216 12.59 11.09 17.85
CA SER A 216 11.61 10.57 18.81
C SER A 216 10.37 10.05 18.11
N VAL A 217 9.88 10.76 17.09
CA VAL A 217 8.75 10.34 16.25
C VAL A 217 9.04 9.02 15.52
N PHE A 218 10.23 8.84 14.92
CA PHE A 218 10.59 7.54 14.32
C PHE A 218 10.65 6.41 15.34
N ARG A 219 11.18 6.67 16.53
CA ARG A 219 11.23 5.68 17.62
C ARG A 219 9.83 5.29 18.07
N PHE A 220 8.93 6.26 18.13
CA PHE A 220 7.53 6.05 18.44
C PHE A 220 6.86 5.12 17.42
N TYR A 221 6.98 5.41 16.13
CA TYR A 221 6.36 4.58 15.10
C TYR A 221 6.92 3.15 15.07
N ARG A 222 8.23 2.99 15.28
CA ARG A 222 8.85 1.66 15.41
C ARG A 222 8.29 0.86 16.59
N ARG A 223 7.97 1.52 17.71
CA ARG A 223 7.37 0.86 18.87
C ARG A 223 5.96 0.37 18.57
N ILE A 224 5.13 1.21 17.92
CA ILE A 224 3.76 0.83 17.53
C ILE A 224 3.76 -0.33 16.56
N LEU A 225 4.60 -0.27 15.52
CA LEU A 225 4.63 -1.26 14.46
C LEU A 225 5.38 -2.55 14.87
N ASN A 226 5.99 -2.56 16.05
CA ASN A 226 6.89 -3.62 16.53
C ASN A 226 7.94 -4.03 15.47
N THR A 227 8.44 -3.05 14.72
CA THR A 227 9.35 -3.30 13.61
C THR A 227 10.78 -3.36 14.11
N GLN A 228 11.43 -4.51 13.87
CA GLN A 228 12.88 -4.60 13.97
C GLN A 228 13.52 -3.76 12.87
N SER A 229 14.77 -3.34 13.08
CA SER A 229 15.58 -2.71 12.04
C SER A 229 15.51 -3.54 10.76
N ILE A 230 15.29 -2.92 9.61
CA ILE A 230 15.37 -3.62 8.32
C ILE A 230 16.83 -4.05 8.14
N SER A 231 17.12 -5.30 8.48
CA SER A 231 18.35 -5.99 8.14
C SER A 231 18.05 -6.83 6.90
N GLY A 232 18.06 -6.19 5.74
CA GLY A 232 17.87 -6.86 4.45
C GLY A 232 18.96 -6.45 3.48
N ASP A 233 19.40 -7.40 2.64
CA ASP A 233 20.49 -7.27 1.64
C ASP A 233 20.27 -6.15 0.59
N ALA A 234 19.15 -5.44 0.63
CA ALA A 234 18.89 -4.28 -0.23
C ALA A 234 19.47 -3.01 0.41
N LYS A 235 20.38 -2.33 -0.31
CA LYS A 235 20.93 -1.01 0.06
C LYS A 235 19.87 0.09 -0.05
N LEU A 236 18.97 0.11 0.93
CA LEU A 236 17.88 1.07 1.06
C LEU A 236 18.41 2.44 1.51
N ARG A 237 17.91 3.51 0.90
CA ARG A 237 18.10 4.88 1.40
C ARG A 237 17.08 5.20 2.49
N ASN A 238 17.45 6.09 3.39
CA ASN A 238 16.62 6.50 4.52
C ASN A 238 16.01 5.27 5.23
N VAL A 239 16.83 4.28 5.60
CA VAL A 239 16.44 3.02 6.27
C VAL A 239 15.57 3.32 7.49
N SER A 240 15.84 4.41 8.20
CA SER A 240 14.99 4.85 9.32
C SER A 240 13.55 5.14 8.91
N MET A 241 13.36 5.80 7.76
CA MET A 241 12.07 6.16 7.21
C MET A 241 11.38 4.98 6.53
N VAL A 242 12.11 4.24 5.69
CA VAL A 242 11.58 3.03 5.02
C VAL A 242 11.20 1.96 6.04
N GLY A 243 11.96 1.83 7.14
CA GLY A 243 11.67 0.95 8.27
C GLY A 243 10.36 1.24 9.01
N VAL A 244 9.80 2.44 8.84
CA VAL A 244 8.51 2.81 9.41
C VAL A 244 7.41 2.78 8.35
N VAL A 245 7.64 3.41 7.19
CA VAL A 245 6.61 3.55 6.15
C VAL A 245 6.35 2.22 5.42
N GLY A 246 7.39 1.41 5.19
CA GLY A 246 7.25 0.14 4.49
C GLY A 246 6.21 -0.80 5.14
N PRO A 247 6.33 -1.10 6.45
CA PRO A 247 5.34 -1.88 7.19
C PRO A 247 3.93 -1.28 7.17
N MET A 248 3.79 0.04 7.23
CA MET A 248 2.49 0.70 7.11
C MET A 248 1.84 0.52 5.74
N VAL A 249 2.64 0.64 4.67
CA VAL A 249 2.17 0.40 3.30
C VAL A 249 1.82 -1.07 3.09
N GLN A 250 2.61 -2.00 3.62
CA GLN A 250 2.30 -3.44 3.60
C GLN A 250 0.98 -3.73 4.34
N PHE A 251 0.80 -3.15 5.52
CA PHE A 251 -0.43 -3.24 6.30
C PHE A 251 -1.65 -2.73 5.50
N ALA A 252 -1.54 -1.53 4.91
CA ALA A 252 -2.61 -0.96 4.10
C ALA A 252 -2.95 -1.85 2.88
N ASN A 253 -1.94 -2.48 2.29
CA ASN A 253 -2.12 -3.42 1.19
C ASN A 253 -2.73 -4.75 1.61
N SER A 254 -2.49 -5.23 2.84
CA SER A 254 -3.09 -6.46 3.37
C SER A 254 -4.56 -6.33 3.75
N LEU A 255 -5.10 -5.11 3.87
CA LEU A 255 -6.51 -4.89 4.19
C LEU A 255 -7.44 -5.47 3.11
N THR A 256 -8.48 -6.19 3.56
CA THR A 256 -9.53 -6.76 2.69
C THR A 256 -10.32 -5.65 1.97
N PRO A 257 -10.99 -5.96 0.84
CA PRO A 257 -11.84 -4.99 0.17
C PRO A 257 -12.94 -4.37 1.06
N TYR A 258 -13.50 -5.14 2.00
CA TYR A 258 -14.44 -4.66 3.01
C TYR A 258 -13.79 -3.62 3.93
N THR A 259 -12.68 -3.99 4.59
CA THR A 259 -11.96 -3.11 5.53
C THR A 259 -11.47 -1.82 4.87
N ARG A 260 -11.18 -1.85 3.56
CA ARG A 260 -10.83 -0.66 2.76
C ARG A 260 -11.98 0.35 2.58
N GLN A 261 -13.24 -0.08 2.71
CA GLN A 261 -14.43 0.72 2.38
C GLN A 261 -15.35 0.98 3.57
N THR A 262 -15.37 0.11 4.58
CA THR A 262 -16.35 0.19 5.68
C THR A 262 -16.30 1.50 6.46
N CYS A 263 -17.46 1.97 6.90
CA CYS A 263 -17.65 3.12 7.78
C CYS A 263 -18.13 2.71 9.19
N THR A 264 -18.21 1.41 9.48
CA THR A 264 -18.60 0.87 10.80
C THR A 264 -17.50 1.05 11.86
N ILE A 265 -16.25 1.18 11.43
CA ILE A 265 -15.10 1.47 12.29
C ILE A 265 -15.07 2.96 12.73
N GLY A 266 -14.33 3.27 13.78
CA GLY A 266 -14.21 4.62 14.32
C GLY A 266 -13.66 5.64 13.32
N LYS A 267 -14.04 6.92 13.47
CA LYS A 267 -13.63 8.01 12.56
C LYS A 267 -12.11 8.13 12.41
N TYR A 268 -11.36 7.92 13.50
CA TYR A 268 -9.89 7.93 13.44
C TYR A 268 -9.34 6.77 12.60
N ALA A 269 -9.89 5.55 12.76
CA ALA A 269 -9.50 4.39 11.95
C ALA A 269 -9.79 4.60 10.45
N GLN A 270 -10.95 5.19 10.11
CA GLN A 270 -11.28 5.56 8.74
C GLN A 270 -10.29 6.56 8.15
N ASN A 271 -9.95 7.61 8.91
CA ASN A 271 -9.00 8.63 8.48
C ASN A 271 -7.58 8.07 8.30
N VAL A 272 -7.11 7.25 9.24
CA VAL A 272 -5.79 6.60 9.17
C VAL A 272 -5.73 5.69 7.93
N ARG A 273 -6.74 4.85 7.72
CA ARG A 273 -6.84 4.00 6.52
C ARG A 273 -6.77 4.80 5.22
N ASN A 274 -7.59 5.85 5.10
CA ASN A 274 -7.64 6.67 3.89
C ASN A 274 -6.31 7.37 3.63
N THR A 275 -5.65 7.81 4.69
CA THR A 275 -4.33 8.45 4.65
C THR A 275 -3.26 7.47 4.15
N LEU A 276 -3.22 6.27 4.72
CA LEU A 276 -2.28 5.22 4.30
C LEU A 276 -2.46 4.78 2.84
N LEU A 277 -3.70 4.69 2.36
CA LEU A 277 -3.99 4.26 0.99
C LEU A 277 -3.70 5.33 -0.08
N ARG A 278 -3.72 6.61 0.30
CA ARG A 278 -3.55 7.74 -0.64
C ARG A 278 -2.15 8.34 -0.62
N SER A 279 -1.42 8.18 0.48
CA SER A 279 -0.16 8.89 0.65
C SER A 279 0.90 8.42 -0.35
N LYS A 280 1.58 9.39 -0.94
CA LYS A 280 2.71 9.20 -1.86
C LYS A 280 4.03 9.69 -1.28
N GLU A 281 3.96 10.50 -0.22
CA GLU A 281 5.11 11.15 0.38
C GLU A 281 5.29 10.68 1.84
N PRO A 282 6.35 9.88 2.12
CA PRO A 282 6.64 9.35 3.45
C PRO A 282 6.74 10.41 4.57
N ILE A 283 7.34 11.56 4.29
CA ILE A 283 7.54 12.61 5.32
C ILE A 283 6.20 13.26 5.66
N GLN A 284 5.45 13.66 4.64
CA GLN A 284 4.12 14.23 4.79
C GLN A 284 3.19 13.28 5.55
N LEU A 285 3.26 11.98 5.22
CA LEU A 285 2.51 10.93 5.90
C LEU A 285 2.78 10.92 7.42
N LEU A 286 4.06 10.88 7.82
CA LEU A 286 4.44 10.64 9.21
C LEU A 286 4.32 11.87 10.10
N PHE A 287 4.55 13.06 9.56
CA PHE A 287 4.64 14.30 10.34
C PHE A 287 3.37 15.14 10.30
N VAL A 288 2.53 14.97 9.26
CA VAL A 288 1.35 15.82 9.05
C VAL A 288 0.09 14.96 8.91
N ASP A 289 0.07 14.03 7.95
CA ASP A 289 -1.18 13.36 7.60
C ASP A 289 -1.66 12.40 8.70
N LEU A 290 -0.77 11.61 9.31
CA LEU A 290 -1.14 10.69 10.40
C LEU A 290 -1.54 11.40 11.70
N PRO A 291 -0.81 12.42 12.19
CA PRO A 291 -1.28 13.25 13.32
C PRO A 291 -2.67 13.84 13.07
N ASN A 292 -2.88 14.44 11.89
CA ASN A 292 -4.17 14.98 11.50
C ASN A 292 -5.27 13.91 11.43
N ALA A 293 -4.93 12.71 10.94
CA ALA A 293 -5.88 11.59 10.82
C ALA A 293 -6.43 11.15 12.19
N VAL A 294 -5.62 11.23 13.24
CA VAL A 294 -6.03 10.93 14.63
C VAL A 294 -6.46 12.16 15.43
N GLY A 295 -6.65 13.31 14.76
CA GLY A 295 -7.16 14.54 15.34
C GLY A 295 -6.19 15.26 16.27
N LEU A 296 -4.89 15.22 15.96
CA LEU A 296 -3.84 15.97 16.63
C LEU A 296 -3.15 16.91 15.65
N GLU A 297 -2.54 17.97 16.18
CA GLU A 297 -1.73 18.89 15.39
C GLU A 297 -0.51 18.18 14.79
N PRO A 298 -0.04 18.61 13.60
CA PRO A 298 1.19 18.12 13.00
C PRO A 298 2.39 18.22 13.95
N PHE A 299 3.34 17.31 13.78
CA PHE A 299 4.60 17.38 14.52
C PHE A 299 5.46 18.51 13.96
N ASP A 300 5.48 19.64 14.65
CA ASP A 300 6.31 20.78 14.28
C ASP A 300 7.76 20.65 14.81
N LYS A 301 8.70 21.32 14.14
CA LYS A 301 10.16 21.17 14.35
C LYS A 301 10.66 21.69 15.70
N ASP A 302 10.00 22.71 16.25
CA ASP A 302 10.53 23.51 17.38
C ASP A 302 9.74 23.36 18.69
N SER A 303 8.55 22.76 18.65
CA SER A 303 7.84 22.44 19.87
C SER A 303 8.35 21.11 20.40
N ALA A 304 9.00 21.12 21.56
CA ALA A 304 9.13 19.92 22.37
C ALA A 304 7.71 19.35 22.53
N THR A 305 7.43 18.20 21.90
CA THR A 305 6.11 17.59 21.98
C THR A 305 5.78 17.43 23.47
N ASP A 306 4.67 18.00 23.90
CA ASP A 306 4.15 17.77 25.24
C ASP A 306 4.00 16.25 25.42
N SER A 307 4.62 15.67 26.46
CA SER A 307 4.63 14.21 26.68
C SER A 307 3.23 13.58 26.72
N LYS A 308 2.22 14.40 27.01
CA LYS A 308 0.79 14.06 26.94
C LYS A 308 0.27 13.90 25.51
N ASN A 309 0.69 14.75 24.57
CA ASN A 309 0.28 14.64 23.17
C ASN A 309 0.95 13.42 22.51
N GLU A 310 2.17 13.07 22.90
CA GLU A 310 2.85 11.87 22.43
C GLU A 310 2.13 10.59 22.86
N THR A 311 1.77 10.48 24.15
CA THR A 311 1.04 9.31 24.67
C THR A 311 -0.36 9.19 24.09
N LEU A 312 -1.04 10.32 23.87
CA LEU A 312 -2.35 10.36 23.22
C LEU A 312 -2.28 9.93 21.74
N PHE A 313 -1.25 10.38 21.02
CA PHE A 313 -0.97 9.92 19.66
C PHE A 313 -0.73 8.41 19.64
N GLU A 314 0.03 7.86 20.59
CA GLU A 314 0.30 6.41 20.70
C GLU A 314 -0.98 5.62 20.82
N SER A 315 -1.81 5.97 21.80
CA SER A 315 -3.05 5.28 22.05
C SER A 315 -3.97 5.33 20.84
N ARG A 316 -4.24 6.53 20.30
CA ARG A 316 -5.20 6.68 19.19
C ARG A 316 -4.76 5.96 17.93
N LEU A 317 -3.47 6.00 17.61
CA LEU A 317 -2.97 5.31 16.43
C LEU A 317 -2.98 3.78 16.62
N GLN A 318 -2.60 3.28 17.81
CA GLN A 318 -2.72 1.85 18.13
C GLN A 318 -4.17 1.37 18.08
N ASP A 319 -5.10 2.15 18.63
CA ASP A 319 -6.53 1.82 18.63
C ASP A 319 -7.08 1.81 17.20
N ALA A 320 -6.70 2.79 16.37
CA ALA A 320 -7.03 2.79 14.94
C ALA A 320 -6.49 1.55 14.20
N PHE A 321 -5.24 1.14 14.45
CA PHE A 321 -4.69 -0.08 13.86
C PHE A 321 -5.42 -1.34 14.34
N LYS A 322 -5.73 -1.44 15.63
CA LYS A 322 -6.49 -2.58 16.19
C LYS A 322 -7.90 -2.66 15.59
N GLU A 323 -8.59 -1.54 15.45
CA GLU A 323 -9.90 -1.50 14.81
C GLU A 323 -9.84 -1.97 13.35
N LEU A 324 -8.82 -1.55 12.59
CA LEU A 324 -8.63 -2.01 11.21
C LEU A 324 -8.30 -3.50 11.11
N ILE A 325 -7.50 -4.03 12.04
CA ILE A 325 -7.18 -5.47 12.10
C ILE A 325 -8.43 -6.29 12.43
N ASN A 326 -9.22 -5.83 13.39
CA ASN A 326 -10.39 -6.56 13.89
C ASN A 326 -11.66 -6.34 13.06
N ALA A 327 -11.63 -5.49 12.03
CA ALA A 327 -12.81 -5.14 11.24
C ALA A 327 -13.48 -6.36 10.57
N ASP A 328 -12.68 -7.27 10.02
CA ASP A 328 -13.18 -8.51 9.41
C ASP A 328 -13.76 -9.47 10.47
N ASP A 329 -13.15 -9.55 11.66
CA ASP A 329 -13.63 -10.38 12.78
C ASP A 329 -14.95 -9.84 13.36
N MET A 330 -15.09 -8.52 13.46
CA MET A 330 -16.33 -7.87 13.88
C MET A 330 -17.46 -8.14 12.88
N LEU A 331 -17.17 -8.03 11.58
CA LEU A 331 -18.11 -8.39 10.51
C LEU A 331 -18.57 -9.83 10.63
N LEU A 332 -17.63 -10.78 10.83
CA LEU A 332 -17.97 -12.19 10.98
C LEU A 332 -18.82 -12.46 12.22
N LYS A 333 -18.52 -11.81 13.34
CA LYS A 333 -19.32 -11.92 14.56
C LYS A 333 -20.76 -11.43 14.35
N GLU A 334 -20.92 -10.31 13.66
CA GLU A 334 -22.25 -9.76 13.34
C GLU A 334 -23.03 -10.70 12.38
N ILE A 335 -22.36 -11.32 11.41
CA ILE A 335 -22.95 -12.35 10.56
C ILE A 335 -23.41 -13.56 11.39
N GLN A 336 -22.59 -14.02 12.33
CA GLN A 336 -22.91 -15.14 13.23
C GLN A 336 -24.16 -14.83 14.06
N GLU A 337 -24.20 -13.67 14.72
CA GLU A 337 -25.32 -13.24 15.56
C GLU A 337 -26.61 -13.12 14.73
N ASN A 338 -26.56 -12.48 13.56
CA ASN A 338 -27.72 -12.36 12.68
C ASN A 338 -28.23 -13.71 12.17
N MET A 339 -27.32 -14.65 11.86
CA MET A 339 -27.70 -15.99 11.43
C MET A 339 -28.36 -16.77 12.57
N MET A 340 -27.77 -16.77 13.77
CA MET A 340 -28.35 -17.47 14.93
C MET A 340 -29.72 -16.89 15.30
N ASN A 341 -29.86 -15.57 15.26
CA ASN A 341 -31.12 -14.87 15.45
C ASN A 341 -32.16 -15.29 14.40
N ALA A 342 -31.78 -15.37 13.13
CA ALA A 342 -32.68 -15.77 12.04
C ALA A 342 -33.24 -17.18 12.22
N PHE A 343 -32.41 -18.12 12.71
CA PHE A 343 -32.84 -19.49 13.00
C PHE A 343 -33.52 -19.67 14.36
N GLU A 344 -33.61 -18.61 15.19
CA GLU A 344 -34.16 -18.64 16.55
C GLU A 344 -33.42 -19.64 17.46
N ASN A 345 -32.11 -19.79 17.27
CA ASN A 345 -31.30 -20.73 18.03
C ASN A 345 -30.45 -19.98 19.07
N ASN A 346 -30.73 -20.25 20.35
CA ASN A 346 -30.01 -19.65 21.49
C ASN A 346 -28.84 -20.52 21.97
N ASN A 347 -28.48 -21.59 21.27
CA ASN A 347 -27.34 -22.44 21.62
C ASN A 347 -26.01 -21.77 21.29
N ASP A 348 -24.90 -22.37 21.70
CA ASP A 348 -23.57 -21.92 21.27
C ASP A 348 -23.39 -22.09 19.74
N PRO A 349 -22.54 -21.25 19.10
CA PRO A 349 -22.31 -21.33 17.65
C PRO A 349 -21.90 -22.72 17.15
N GLY A 350 -21.14 -23.48 17.96
CA GLY A 350 -20.67 -24.82 17.60
C GLY A 350 -21.81 -25.84 17.52
N SER A 351 -22.68 -25.85 18.52
CA SER A 351 -23.90 -26.67 18.51
C SER A 351 -24.85 -26.28 17.39
N PHE A 352 -25.04 -24.98 17.15
CA PHE A 352 -25.82 -24.47 16.02
C PHE A 352 -25.30 -25.01 14.68
N ARG A 353 -23.98 -24.91 14.45
CA ARG A 353 -23.35 -25.45 13.24
C ARG A 353 -23.60 -26.94 13.09
N ALA A 354 -23.43 -27.74 14.15
CA ALA A 354 -23.59 -29.19 14.09
C ALA A 354 -25.03 -29.59 13.72
N GLU A 355 -26.02 -28.91 14.30
CA GLU A 355 -27.44 -29.13 14.04
C GLU A 355 -27.80 -28.80 12.59
N ILE A 356 -27.45 -27.59 12.13
CA ILE A 356 -27.76 -27.14 10.76
C ILE A 356 -27.02 -27.97 9.72
N THR A 357 -25.76 -28.34 9.97
CA THR A 357 -24.98 -29.16 9.02
C THR A 357 -25.61 -30.54 8.85
N LYS A 358 -26.03 -31.18 9.95
CA LYS A 358 -26.70 -32.49 9.91
C LYS A 358 -27.98 -32.44 9.10
N ASP A 359 -28.81 -31.43 9.34
CA ASP A 359 -30.06 -31.21 8.63
C ASP A 359 -29.81 -30.88 7.15
N ALA A 360 -28.85 -30.02 6.84
CA ALA A 360 -28.51 -29.63 5.48
C ALA A 360 -28.05 -30.81 4.60
N ILE A 361 -27.25 -31.74 5.14
CA ILE A 361 -26.79 -32.95 4.42
C ILE A 361 -27.98 -33.82 4.01
N GLN A 362 -28.98 -33.96 4.88
CA GLN A 362 -30.19 -34.75 4.57
C GLN A 362 -31.06 -34.10 3.49
N PHE A 363 -31.07 -32.76 3.46
CA PHE A 363 -31.96 -31.97 2.61
C PHE A 363 -31.36 -31.60 1.25
N HIS A 364 -30.04 -31.75 1.09
CA HIS A 364 -29.32 -31.37 -0.13
C HIS A 364 -29.83 -32.10 -1.38
N THR A 365 -29.94 -33.43 -1.31
CA THR A 365 -30.38 -34.29 -2.42
C THR A 365 -31.80 -33.99 -2.91
N PRO A 366 -32.84 -33.90 -2.04
CA PRO A 366 -34.20 -33.63 -2.49
C PRO A 366 -34.44 -32.18 -2.96
N CYS A 367 -33.57 -31.22 -2.60
CA CYS A 367 -33.76 -29.81 -2.94
C CYS A 367 -33.58 -29.53 -4.45
N ARG A 368 -34.58 -28.85 -5.04
CA ARG A 368 -34.58 -28.40 -6.45
C ARG A 368 -34.56 -26.88 -6.63
N ASP A 369 -34.78 -26.12 -5.56
CA ASP A 369 -34.63 -24.67 -5.54
C ASP A 369 -33.14 -24.31 -5.65
N ILE A 370 -32.78 -23.49 -6.64
CA ILE A 370 -31.37 -23.18 -6.96
C ILE A 370 -30.71 -22.38 -5.83
N GLU A 371 -31.41 -21.38 -5.29
CA GLU A 371 -30.89 -20.50 -4.24
C GLU A 371 -30.74 -21.27 -2.93
N LEU A 372 -31.80 -21.97 -2.52
CA LEU A 372 -31.77 -22.77 -1.29
C LEU A 372 -30.74 -23.90 -1.40
N LYS A 373 -30.59 -24.51 -2.58
CA LYS A 373 -29.57 -25.55 -2.80
C LYS A 373 -28.15 -25.01 -2.73
N SER A 374 -27.90 -23.79 -3.20
CA SER A 374 -26.61 -23.11 -3.03
C SER A 374 -26.26 -22.96 -1.54
N VAL A 375 -27.22 -22.48 -0.75
CA VAL A 375 -27.04 -22.30 0.70
C VAL A 375 -26.89 -23.64 1.43
N LEU A 376 -27.71 -24.65 1.11
CA LEU A 376 -27.59 -26.00 1.66
C LEU A 376 -26.22 -26.63 1.36
N THR A 377 -25.67 -26.36 0.18
CA THR A 377 -24.33 -26.82 -0.20
C THR A 377 -23.26 -26.17 0.69
N ALA A 378 -23.40 -24.88 1.00
CA ALA A 378 -22.51 -24.20 1.94
C ALA A 378 -22.65 -24.75 3.36
N MET A 379 -23.88 -24.94 3.84
CA MET A 379 -24.17 -25.50 5.18
C MET A 379 -23.66 -26.93 5.36
N SER A 380 -23.62 -27.74 4.29
CA SER A 380 -23.20 -29.14 4.34
C SER A 380 -21.68 -29.33 4.43
N LYS A 381 -20.87 -28.26 4.40
CA LYS A 381 -19.40 -28.34 4.46
C LYS A 381 -18.91 -28.67 5.88
N THR A 382 -18.39 -29.89 6.07
CA THR A 382 -17.90 -30.39 7.36
C THR A 382 -16.42 -30.09 7.62
N GLU A 383 -15.60 -29.98 6.57
CA GLU A 383 -14.12 -29.87 6.68
C GLU A 383 -13.59 -28.44 6.85
N VAL A 384 -14.47 -27.43 6.91
CA VAL A 384 -14.09 -26.01 7.01
C VAL A 384 -14.01 -25.53 8.46
N THR A 385 -13.24 -24.48 8.72
CA THR A 385 -13.20 -23.83 10.03
C THR A 385 -14.54 -23.19 10.40
N HIS A 386 -14.71 -22.82 11.67
CA HIS A 386 -15.96 -22.24 12.14
C HIS A 386 -16.32 -20.94 11.39
N ASP A 387 -15.37 -20.04 11.24
CA ASP A 387 -15.57 -18.76 10.58
C ASP A 387 -15.79 -18.90 9.07
N GLU A 388 -15.04 -19.81 8.42
CA GLU A 388 -15.25 -20.12 7.01
C GLU A 388 -16.63 -20.70 6.73
N TRP A 389 -17.19 -21.48 7.67
CA TRP A 389 -18.53 -22.04 7.55
C TRP A 389 -19.58 -20.92 7.48
N PHE A 390 -19.59 -20.00 8.46
CA PHE A 390 -20.50 -18.85 8.46
C PHE A 390 -20.29 -17.94 7.24
N SER A 391 -19.04 -17.65 6.91
CA SER A 391 -18.69 -16.83 5.75
C SER A 391 -19.18 -17.45 4.44
N SER A 392 -19.11 -18.77 4.30
CA SER A 392 -19.57 -19.48 3.11
C SER A 392 -21.09 -19.44 2.93
N ILE A 393 -21.85 -19.52 4.03
CA ILE A 393 -23.31 -19.40 4.03
C ILE A 393 -23.71 -17.97 3.69
N ALA A 394 -23.12 -16.98 4.37
CA ALA A 394 -23.36 -15.58 4.10
C ALA A 394 -23.08 -15.22 2.63
N SER A 395 -21.96 -15.73 2.09
CA SER A 395 -21.60 -15.54 0.68
C SER A 395 -22.59 -16.21 -0.28
N ALA A 396 -23.17 -17.35 0.09
CA ALA A 396 -24.18 -18.03 -0.72
C ALA A 396 -25.52 -17.30 -0.70
N VAL A 397 -25.90 -16.70 0.43
CA VAL A 397 -27.13 -15.91 0.59
C VAL A 397 -27.05 -14.61 -0.21
N MET A 398 -25.96 -13.85 -0.06
CA MET A 398 -25.79 -12.55 -0.76
C MET A 398 -25.17 -12.69 -2.15
N THR A 399 -24.80 -13.90 -2.57
CA THR A 399 -24.11 -14.21 -3.85
C THR A 399 -22.79 -13.43 -4.07
N ARG A 400 -22.17 -12.95 -2.99
CA ARG A 400 -20.92 -12.18 -2.99
C ARG A 400 -20.03 -12.63 -1.83
N PRO A 401 -18.70 -12.79 -2.03
CA PRO A 401 -17.79 -13.13 -0.94
C PRO A 401 -17.84 -12.09 0.19
N VAL A 402 -17.91 -12.53 1.45
CA VAL A 402 -17.98 -11.66 2.65
C VAL A 402 -16.88 -10.59 2.66
N LYS A 403 -15.65 -10.95 2.29
CA LYS A 403 -14.52 -10.01 2.23
C LYS A 403 -14.69 -8.86 1.22
N ALA A 404 -15.65 -8.98 0.30
CA ALA A 404 -15.98 -7.98 -0.71
C ALA A 404 -17.28 -7.22 -0.41
N TRP A 405 -17.85 -7.41 0.79
CA TRP A 405 -19.05 -6.72 1.20
C TRP A 405 -18.82 -5.22 1.40
N ARG A 406 -19.92 -4.49 1.42
CA ARG A 406 -20.05 -3.11 1.85
C ARG A 406 -21.01 -3.05 3.03
N ASP A 407 -21.03 -1.92 3.73
CA ASP A 407 -21.95 -1.71 4.85
C ASP A 407 -23.42 -1.91 4.42
N SER A 408 -23.78 -1.52 3.19
CA SER A 408 -25.12 -1.76 2.63
C SER A 408 -25.46 -3.26 2.48
N ASP A 409 -24.47 -4.11 2.19
CA ASP A 409 -24.70 -5.55 2.09
C ASP A 409 -25.00 -6.12 3.50
N MET A 410 -24.42 -5.55 4.56
CA MET A 410 -24.74 -5.89 5.95
C MET A 410 -26.12 -5.43 6.37
N ASP A 411 -26.60 -4.29 5.88
CA ASP A 411 -27.97 -3.82 6.13
C ASP A 411 -29.01 -4.76 5.49
N GLU A 412 -28.70 -5.32 4.32
CA GLU A 412 -29.58 -6.24 3.58
C GLU A 412 -29.54 -7.69 4.12
N PHE A 413 -28.39 -8.11 4.65
CA PHE A 413 -28.16 -9.50 5.05
C PHE A 413 -29.17 -10.07 6.06
N PRO A 414 -29.55 -9.39 7.17
CA PRO A 414 -30.50 -9.89 8.15
C PRO A 414 -31.88 -10.27 7.57
N VAL A 415 -32.32 -9.53 6.54
CA VAL A 415 -33.59 -9.81 5.85
C VAL A 415 -33.44 -11.04 4.96
N ALA A 416 -32.36 -11.10 4.18
CA ALA A 416 -32.08 -12.20 3.27
C ALA A 416 -31.87 -13.53 4.02
N ILE A 417 -31.13 -13.54 5.14
CA ILE A 417 -30.91 -14.75 5.92
C ILE A 417 -32.19 -15.23 6.60
N ARG A 418 -33.10 -14.33 6.98
CA ARG A 418 -34.40 -14.71 7.57
C ARG A 418 -35.33 -15.36 6.55
N ASP A 419 -35.40 -14.85 5.31
CA ASP A 419 -36.14 -15.52 4.23
C ASP A 419 -35.61 -16.95 4.00
N ILE A 420 -34.29 -17.11 3.93
CA ILE A 420 -33.65 -18.41 3.77
C ILE A 420 -33.90 -19.32 4.98
N ALA A 421 -33.85 -18.79 6.20
CA ALA A 421 -34.15 -19.56 7.41
C ALA A 421 -35.60 -20.06 7.42
N ASP A 422 -36.57 -19.24 7.00
CA ASP A 422 -37.97 -19.63 6.90
C ASP A 422 -38.20 -20.69 5.82
N ARG A 423 -37.58 -20.52 4.64
CA ARG A 423 -37.59 -21.52 3.56
C ARG A 423 -36.95 -22.84 4.01
N PHE A 424 -35.85 -22.77 4.75
CA PHE A 424 -35.18 -23.94 5.32
C PHE A 424 -36.05 -24.65 6.37
N LYS A 425 -36.68 -23.91 7.31
CA LYS A 425 -37.61 -24.47 8.30
C LYS A 425 -38.82 -25.13 7.62
N ALA A 426 -39.42 -24.49 6.64
CA ALA A 426 -40.53 -25.03 5.85
C ALA A 426 -40.13 -26.31 5.08
N PHE A 427 -38.96 -26.29 4.43
CA PHE A 427 -38.47 -27.44 3.68
C PHE A 427 -38.07 -28.60 4.61
N SER A 428 -37.43 -28.31 5.74
CA SER A 428 -37.05 -29.33 6.72
C SER A 428 -38.28 -30.01 7.32
N ALA A 429 -39.36 -29.29 7.59
CA ALA A 429 -40.62 -29.88 8.05
C ALA A 429 -41.21 -30.85 7.01
N LEU A 430 -41.18 -30.48 5.72
CA LEU A 430 -41.61 -31.36 4.62
C LEU A 430 -40.74 -32.60 4.49
N VAL A 431 -39.41 -32.45 4.50
CA VAL A 431 -38.49 -33.57 4.31
C VAL A 431 -38.50 -34.50 5.53
N LYS A 432 -38.52 -33.98 6.77
CA LYS A 432 -38.67 -34.80 7.98
C LYS A 432 -39.99 -35.57 7.97
N SER A 433 -41.08 -34.96 7.49
CA SER A 433 -42.37 -35.66 7.30
C SER A 433 -42.35 -36.70 6.18
N GLN A 434 -41.36 -36.68 5.27
CA GLN A 434 -41.19 -37.73 4.25
C GLN A 434 -40.21 -38.82 4.70
N ILE A 435 -39.13 -38.45 5.41
CA ILE A 435 -38.09 -39.38 5.89
C ILE A 435 -38.61 -40.25 7.06
N GLY A 436 -39.44 -39.70 7.95
CA GLY A 436 -40.16 -40.49 8.97
C GLY A 436 -41.12 -41.53 8.37
N PHE A 437 -41.43 -41.42 7.07
CA PHE A 437 -42.31 -42.29 6.31
C PHE A 437 -41.55 -43.14 5.27
N SER A 438 -40.34 -43.56 5.63
CA SER A 438 -39.35 -44.35 4.86
C SER A 438 -39.84 -45.65 4.19
N GLU A 439 -41.14 -45.97 4.17
CA GLU A 439 -41.68 -47.12 3.45
C GLU A 439 -42.81 -46.81 2.44
N SER A 440 -43.24 -45.56 2.28
CA SER A 440 -44.41 -45.28 1.43
C SER A 440 -44.06 -44.61 0.10
N LYS A 441 -43.68 -45.43 -0.89
CA LYS A 441 -43.77 -45.10 -2.31
C LYS A 441 -45.24 -44.80 -2.68
N GLY A 442 -45.75 -43.59 -2.42
CA GLY A 442 -47.13 -43.27 -2.82
C GLY A 442 -47.82 -42.02 -2.29
N LYS A 443 -47.23 -41.27 -1.36
CA LYS A 443 -47.90 -40.11 -0.74
C LYS A 443 -47.38 -38.79 -1.31
N ASN A 444 -48.29 -37.89 -1.70
CA ASN A 444 -47.97 -36.52 -2.10
C ASN A 444 -48.11 -35.61 -0.89
N VAL A 445 -46.98 -35.13 -0.36
CA VAL A 445 -46.95 -34.17 0.75
C VAL A 445 -46.71 -32.77 0.18
N ARG A 446 -47.54 -31.79 0.58
CA ARG A 446 -47.38 -30.38 0.21
C ARG A 446 -47.56 -29.49 1.43
N LEU A 447 -46.73 -28.45 1.55
CA LEU A 447 -46.96 -27.38 2.50
C LEU A 447 -47.87 -26.35 1.83
N VAL A 448 -48.98 -26.01 2.49
CA VAL A 448 -49.87 -24.95 2.04
C VAL A 448 -49.82 -23.83 3.08
N SER A 449 -49.66 -22.59 2.61
CA SER A 449 -49.68 -21.41 3.47
C SER A 449 -50.69 -20.39 2.96
N PHE A 450 -51.40 -19.76 3.89
CA PHE A 450 -52.35 -18.68 3.65
C PHE A 450 -52.00 -17.50 4.55
N ILE A 451 -52.14 -16.28 4.04
CA ILE A 451 -51.94 -15.04 4.80
C ILE A 451 -53.29 -14.34 4.86
N GLN A 452 -53.76 -14.06 6.06
CA GLN A 452 -55.01 -13.33 6.29
C GLN A 452 -54.81 -11.82 6.16
N PRO A 453 -55.89 -11.03 5.94
CA PRO A 453 -55.79 -9.58 5.85
C PRO A 453 -55.24 -8.89 7.11
N ASP A 454 -55.30 -9.55 8.27
CA ASP A 454 -54.72 -9.09 9.54
C ASP A 454 -53.21 -9.37 9.65
N GLY A 455 -52.61 -10.01 8.63
CA GLY A 455 -51.20 -10.38 8.58
C GLY A 455 -50.86 -11.73 9.21
N GLN A 456 -51.83 -12.47 9.78
CA GLN A 456 -51.56 -13.79 10.33
C GLN A 456 -51.29 -14.82 9.22
N GLN A 457 -50.20 -15.58 9.36
CA GLN A 457 -49.83 -16.61 8.41
C GLN A 457 -50.15 -18.00 8.98
N PHE A 458 -51.01 -18.73 8.28
CA PHE A 458 -51.30 -20.12 8.55
C PHE A 458 -50.42 -21.01 7.66
N LYS A 459 -49.81 -22.07 8.21
CA LYS A 459 -48.97 -23.03 7.49
C LYS A 459 -49.38 -24.45 7.88
N LYS A 460 -49.82 -25.27 6.93
CA LYS A 460 -50.24 -26.66 7.17
C LYS A 460 -49.62 -27.61 6.16
N ILE A 461 -49.09 -28.73 6.67
CA ILE A 461 -48.60 -29.83 5.84
C ILE A 461 -49.80 -30.72 5.50
N ILE A 462 -50.14 -30.79 4.21
CA ILE A 462 -51.21 -31.64 3.69
C ILE A 462 -50.58 -32.88 3.07
N GLU A 463 -50.98 -34.04 3.57
CA GLU A 463 -50.59 -35.35 3.07
C GLU A 463 -51.77 -35.99 2.34
N VAL A 464 -51.59 -36.28 1.05
CA VAL A 464 -52.63 -36.91 0.24
C VAL A 464 -52.13 -38.25 -0.29
N ASP A 465 -52.84 -39.32 0.07
CA ASP A 465 -52.62 -40.66 -0.50
C ASP A 465 -53.16 -40.74 -1.94
N LYS A 466 -52.55 -41.55 -2.79
CA LYS A 466 -52.92 -41.75 -4.21
C LYS A 466 -54.39 -42.09 -4.41
N LYS A 467 -55.02 -42.80 -3.46
CA LYS A 467 -56.46 -43.13 -3.52
C LYS A 467 -57.36 -41.92 -3.31
N ILE A 468 -56.97 -41.00 -2.42
CA ILE A 468 -57.71 -39.77 -2.13
C ILE A 468 -57.47 -38.75 -3.25
N SER A 469 -56.26 -38.69 -3.81
CA SER A 469 -55.91 -37.83 -4.96
C SER A 469 -56.84 -38.07 -6.15
N LYS A 470 -57.11 -39.33 -6.52
CA LYS A 470 -57.99 -39.65 -7.66
C LYS A 470 -59.44 -39.20 -7.44
N LYS A 471 -59.96 -39.32 -6.21
CA LYS A 471 -61.31 -38.83 -5.88
C LYS A 471 -61.36 -37.30 -5.91
N ALA A 472 -60.34 -36.65 -5.35
CA ALA A 472 -60.22 -35.20 -5.36
C ALA A 472 -60.04 -34.64 -6.78
N GLU A 473 -59.30 -35.32 -7.66
CA GLU A 473 -59.14 -34.97 -9.07
C GLU A 473 -60.46 -35.05 -9.85
N HIS A 474 -61.29 -36.06 -9.57
CA HIS A 474 -62.64 -36.16 -10.15
C HIS A 474 -63.51 -34.98 -9.73
N LEU A 475 -63.56 -34.67 -8.43
CA LEU A 475 -64.30 -33.51 -7.90
C LEU A 475 -63.79 -32.20 -8.48
N LEU A 476 -62.47 -32.03 -8.60
CA LEU A 476 -61.88 -30.86 -9.24
C LEU A 476 -62.28 -30.75 -10.72
N SER A 477 -62.40 -31.87 -11.44
CA SER A 477 -62.84 -31.88 -12.84
C SER A 477 -64.31 -31.48 -13.02
N GLU A 478 -65.17 -31.84 -12.07
CA GLU A 478 -66.58 -31.43 -12.04
C GLU A 478 -66.72 -29.94 -11.71
N ILE A 479 -65.97 -29.46 -10.71
CA ILE A 479 -65.94 -28.05 -10.33
C ILE A 479 -65.47 -27.18 -11.51
N LYS A 480 -64.39 -27.59 -12.20
CA LYS A 480 -63.86 -26.86 -13.37
C LYS A 480 -64.81 -26.84 -14.57
N LYS A 481 -65.68 -27.85 -14.73
CA LYS A 481 -66.67 -27.88 -15.83
C LYS A 481 -67.86 -26.96 -15.54
N ASN A 482 -68.23 -26.82 -14.27
CA ASN A 482 -69.47 -26.17 -13.87
C ASN A 482 -69.28 -24.73 -13.39
N HIS A 483 -68.05 -24.30 -13.10
CA HIS A 483 -67.76 -23.01 -12.48
C HIS A 483 -66.74 -22.20 -13.25
N LYS A 484 -66.91 -20.87 -13.22
CA LYS A 484 -65.94 -19.91 -13.79
C LYS A 484 -64.75 -19.72 -12.85
N THR A 485 -63.62 -19.22 -13.37
CA THR A 485 -62.37 -19.05 -12.60
C THR A 485 -62.56 -18.31 -11.27
N ASN A 486 -63.33 -17.23 -11.26
CA ASN A 486 -63.60 -16.43 -10.05
C ASN A 486 -64.38 -17.21 -8.97
N GLU A 487 -65.25 -18.14 -9.39
CA GLU A 487 -66.00 -19.00 -8.45
C GLU A 487 -65.09 -20.07 -7.84
N ILE A 488 -64.09 -20.54 -8.60
CA ILE A 488 -63.06 -21.47 -8.11
C ILE A 488 -62.12 -20.77 -7.11
N GLU A 489 -61.77 -19.51 -7.35
CA GLU A 489 -60.99 -18.69 -6.41
C GLU A 489 -61.74 -18.46 -5.09
N ALA A 490 -63.05 -18.18 -5.16
CA ALA A 490 -63.90 -18.06 -3.98
C ALA A 490 -64.01 -19.38 -3.19
N LEU A 491 -64.12 -20.52 -3.90
CA LEU A 491 -64.12 -21.85 -3.29
C LEU A 491 -62.78 -22.16 -2.59
N LEU A 492 -61.64 -21.78 -3.20
CA LEU A 492 -60.33 -21.96 -2.58
C LEU A 492 -60.23 -21.18 -1.26
N LEU A 493 -60.76 -19.95 -1.23
CA LEU A 493 -60.77 -19.10 -0.03
C LEU A 493 -61.63 -19.74 1.08
N LEU A 494 -62.85 -20.17 0.76
CA LEU A 494 -63.74 -20.85 1.72
C LEU A 494 -63.15 -22.17 2.25
N LEU A 495 -62.53 -22.97 1.38
CA LEU A 495 -61.86 -24.22 1.79
C LEU A 495 -60.65 -23.94 2.69
N SER A 496 -59.92 -22.85 2.43
CA SER A 496 -58.80 -22.43 3.28
C SER A 496 -59.26 -22.01 4.68
N GLU A 497 -60.38 -21.28 4.79
CA GLU A 497 -60.96 -20.90 6.08
C GLU A 497 -61.47 -22.11 6.89
N GLU A 498 -62.09 -23.08 6.21
CA GLU A 498 -62.56 -24.30 6.86
C GLU A 498 -61.41 -25.16 7.39
N LEU A 499 -60.31 -25.24 6.62
CA LEU A 499 -59.09 -25.90 7.07
C LEU A 499 -58.46 -25.23 8.29
N ILE A 500 -58.56 -23.90 8.41
CA ILE A 500 -58.10 -23.14 9.59
C ILE A 500 -59.01 -23.39 10.80
N LYS A 501 -60.34 -23.39 10.62
CA LYS A 501 -61.30 -23.65 11.71
C LYS A 501 -61.17 -25.04 12.31
N SER A 502 -60.91 -26.05 11.47
CA SER A 502 -60.76 -27.45 11.88
C SER A 502 -59.57 -27.74 12.81
N GLU A 503 -58.65 -26.79 12.99
CA GLU A 503 -57.53 -26.91 13.94
C GLU A 503 -57.77 -26.22 15.28
N ASN A 504 -58.72 -25.27 15.35
CA ASN A 504 -59.03 -24.50 16.55
C ASN A 504 -60.21 -25.08 17.36
N GLY A 505 -60.77 -26.20 16.96
CA GLY A 505 -61.81 -26.97 17.68
C GLY A 505 -61.35 -28.40 17.89
#